data_AF-Q0JJR2-F1
#
_entry.id   AF-Q0JJR2-F1
#
_cell.length_a   1.000
_cell.length_b   1.000
_cell.length_c   1.000
_cell.angle_alpha   90.00
_cell.angle_beta   90.00
_cell.angle_gamma   90.00
#
_symmetry.space_group_name_H-M   'P 1'
#
loop_
_entity.id
_entity.type
_entity.pdbx_description
1 polymer ?
#
loop_
_entity_poly.entity_id
_entity_poly.type
_entity_poly.pdbx_seq_one_letter_code
_entity_poly.pdbx_strand_id
1 'polypeptide(L)'
;MRKAAALASAAMAAAAVAVVSTVLHQRQRRAAKRSERAEAVLLRDLQERCAAPVELLRQVADAMAAEMRAGLAAEGGSDLQMLVTYVDSLPSGGEKGMFYALDLGGTNFRVLRVQLGGKERRIIKQDSEGISIPQHLMSSSSHELFDFVAVALAKFVASEGEDCHLPEGTQRELGFTFSFPVKQKSLASGTLIKWTKSFAIDEMVGKDVVAELNMAIRSQGLDMKVTALVNDTVGTLAAGRYVNHDTIAAVILGTGSNAAYIDHADAIPKWHGSLPKSGNMVCFFSPYFCSSVC
;
A
#
# COMPACT_ATOMS: atom_id res chain seq x y z
N MET A 1 17.71 -85.80 7.88
CA MET A 1 17.03 -85.00 8.92
C MET A 1 17.44 -83.51 8.95
N ARG A 2 18.73 -83.14 8.86
CA ARG A 2 19.16 -81.72 8.96
C ARG A 2 18.66 -80.75 7.86
N LYS A 3 18.52 -81.20 6.60
CA LYS A 3 18.03 -80.35 5.49
C LYS A 3 16.53 -79.99 5.60
N ALA A 4 15.70 -80.91 6.09
CA ALA A 4 14.27 -80.68 6.28
C ALA A 4 13.99 -79.66 7.40
N ALA A 5 14.76 -79.74 8.50
CA ALA A 5 14.67 -78.77 9.60
C ALA A 5 15.08 -77.35 9.17
N ALA A 6 16.12 -77.23 8.33
CA ALA A 6 16.57 -75.94 7.77
C ALA A 6 15.54 -75.32 6.81
N LEU A 7 14.88 -76.13 5.97
CA LEU A 7 13.81 -75.67 5.08
C LEU A 7 12.56 -75.25 5.87
N ALA A 8 12.18 -75.99 6.92
CA ALA A 8 11.06 -75.64 7.77
C ALA A 8 11.31 -74.32 8.54
N SER A 9 12.52 -74.10 9.04
CA SER A 9 12.89 -72.85 9.72
C SER A 9 12.97 -71.65 8.78
N ALA A 10 13.49 -71.83 7.56
CA ALA A 10 13.46 -70.79 6.53
C ALA A 10 12.02 -70.44 6.10
N ALA A 11 11.14 -71.43 5.94
CA ALA A 11 9.74 -71.22 5.62
C ALA A 11 8.99 -70.49 6.75
N MET A 12 9.25 -70.83 8.01
CA MET A 12 8.68 -70.11 9.16
C MET A 12 9.19 -68.66 9.25
N ALA A 13 10.47 -68.41 8.98
CA ALA A 13 11.03 -67.07 8.96
C ALA A 13 10.42 -66.21 7.83
N ALA A 14 10.29 -66.78 6.62
CA ALA A 14 9.65 -66.10 5.50
C ALA A 14 8.17 -65.79 5.77
N ALA A 15 7.43 -66.73 6.37
CA ALA A 15 6.05 -66.52 6.78
C ALA A 15 5.93 -65.42 7.86
N ALA A 16 6.82 -65.41 8.85
CA ALA A 16 6.84 -64.38 9.87
C ALA A 16 7.12 -62.98 9.30
N VAL A 17 8.08 -62.85 8.37
CA VAL A 17 8.37 -61.58 7.68
C VAL A 17 7.17 -61.11 6.86
N ALA A 18 6.53 -62.01 6.09
CA ALA A 18 5.34 -61.66 5.31
C ALA A 18 4.17 -61.18 6.19
N VAL A 19 3.96 -61.81 7.35
CA VAL A 19 2.95 -61.37 8.34
C VAL A 19 3.30 -60.01 8.92
N VAL A 20 4.56 -59.76 9.28
CA VAL A 20 4.99 -58.45 9.78
C VAL A 20 4.82 -57.36 8.72
N SER A 21 5.25 -57.60 7.48
CA SER A 21 5.11 -56.65 6.37
C SER A 21 3.65 -56.31 6.07
N THR A 22 2.75 -57.29 6.09
CA THR A 22 1.31 -57.06 5.88
C THR A 22 0.68 -56.27 7.03
N VAL A 23 1.04 -56.56 8.28
CA VAL A 23 0.59 -55.80 9.46
C VAL A 23 1.09 -54.35 9.41
N LEU A 24 2.36 -54.13 9.06
CA LEU A 24 2.91 -52.78 8.89
C LEU A 24 2.20 -52.01 7.77
N HIS A 25 1.97 -52.64 6.61
CA HIS A 25 1.24 -52.02 5.50
C HIS A 25 -0.22 -51.69 5.87
N GLN A 26 -0.90 -52.56 6.61
CA GLN A 26 -2.25 -52.28 7.13
C GLN A 26 -2.25 -51.15 8.16
N ARG A 27 -1.28 -51.10 9.07
CA ARG A 27 -1.13 -50.00 10.04
C ARG A 27 -0.87 -48.68 9.34
N GLN A 28 0.03 -48.65 8.35
CA GLN A 28 0.29 -47.46 7.52
C GLN A 28 -0.97 -47.01 6.77
N ARG A 29 -1.72 -47.92 6.13
CA ARG A 29 -2.99 -47.57 5.48
C ARG A 29 -4.04 -47.04 6.45
N ARG A 30 -4.14 -47.60 7.66
CA ARG A 30 -5.07 -47.09 8.69
C ARG A 30 -4.64 -45.72 9.21
N ALA A 31 -3.34 -45.50 9.41
CA ALA A 31 -2.80 -44.20 9.79
C ALA A 31 -3.04 -43.16 8.70
N ALA A 32 -2.81 -43.50 7.43
CA ALA A 32 -3.09 -42.63 6.28
C ALA A 32 -4.58 -42.25 6.19
N LYS A 33 -5.49 -43.24 6.28
CA LYS A 33 -6.95 -42.96 6.31
C LYS A 33 -7.38 -42.13 7.52
N ARG A 34 -6.73 -42.29 8.68
CA ARG A 34 -6.99 -41.46 9.85
C ARG A 34 -6.51 -40.03 9.64
N SER A 35 -5.35 -39.86 9.01
CA SER A 35 -4.80 -38.55 8.64
C SER A 35 -5.70 -37.85 7.64
N GLU A 36 -6.12 -38.53 6.58
CA GLU A 36 -7.04 -38.00 5.55
C GLU A 36 -8.39 -37.57 6.15
N ARG A 37 -8.94 -38.36 7.08
CA ARG A 37 -10.17 -37.98 7.80
C ARG A 37 -9.96 -36.79 8.71
N ALA A 38 -8.83 -36.72 9.42
CA ALA A 38 -8.52 -35.59 10.29
C ALA A 38 -8.33 -34.30 9.47
N GLU A 39 -7.64 -34.38 8.34
CA GLU A 39 -7.48 -33.29 7.39
C GLU A 39 -8.82 -32.84 6.81
N ALA A 40 -9.69 -33.76 6.39
CA ALA A 40 -11.02 -33.43 5.89
C ALA A 40 -11.91 -32.73 6.94
N VAL A 41 -11.78 -33.10 8.22
CA VAL A 41 -12.47 -32.41 9.32
C VAL A 41 -11.91 -31.01 9.54
N LEU A 42 -10.57 -30.86 9.54
CA LEU A 42 -9.92 -29.56 9.69
C LEU A 42 -10.23 -28.61 8.53
N LEU A 43 -10.22 -29.11 7.29
CA LEU A 43 -10.56 -28.33 6.10
C LEU A 43 -12.02 -27.89 6.13
N ARG A 44 -12.93 -28.75 6.59
CA ARG A 44 -14.34 -28.38 6.76
C ARG A 44 -14.52 -27.32 7.84
N ASP A 45 -13.91 -27.48 9.00
CA ASP A 45 -13.94 -26.48 10.07
C ASP A 45 -13.40 -25.14 9.58
N LEU A 46 -12.26 -25.15 8.88
CA LEU A 46 -11.69 -23.94 8.29
C LEU A 46 -12.63 -23.31 7.26
N GLN A 47 -13.24 -24.11 6.38
CA GLN A 47 -14.19 -23.64 5.39
C GLN A 47 -15.43 -22.99 6.04
N GLU A 48 -15.97 -23.61 7.08
CA GLU A 48 -17.13 -23.09 7.82
C GLU A 48 -16.78 -21.81 8.57
N ARG A 49 -15.62 -21.75 9.22
CA ARG A 49 -15.16 -20.58 9.99
C ARG A 49 -14.73 -19.40 9.12
N CYS A 50 -14.22 -19.67 7.91
CA CYS A 50 -13.86 -18.64 6.94
C CYS A 50 -14.99 -18.33 5.95
N ALA A 51 -16.16 -18.98 6.06
CA ALA A 51 -17.30 -18.70 5.21
C ALA A 51 -17.77 -17.26 5.44
N ALA A 52 -17.86 -16.49 4.36
CA ALA A 52 -18.39 -15.14 4.36
C ALA A 52 -19.71 -15.10 3.56
N PRO A 53 -20.83 -15.58 4.13
CA PRO A 53 -22.12 -15.52 3.48
C PRO A 53 -22.54 -14.06 3.25
N VAL A 54 -23.43 -13.83 2.29
CA VAL A 54 -23.85 -12.48 1.87
C VAL A 54 -24.40 -11.66 3.04
N GLU A 55 -25.09 -12.30 3.96
CA GLU A 55 -25.65 -11.70 5.17
C GLU A 55 -24.55 -11.16 6.09
N LEU A 56 -23.47 -11.93 6.28
CA LEU A 56 -22.32 -11.49 7.05
C LEU A 56 -21.60 -10.34 6.34
N LEU A 57 -21.43 -10.42 5.02
CA LEU A 57 -20.81 -9.34 4.24
C LEU A 57 -21.61 -8.02 4.33
N ARG A 58 -22.95 -8.09 4.36
CA ARG A 58 -23.81 -6.92 4.59
C ARG A 58 -23.60 -6.33 5.98
N GLN A 59 -23.55 -7.17 7.01
CA GLN A 59 -23.27 -6.71 8.38
C GLN A 59 -21.89 -6.04 8.50
N VAL A 60 -20.87 -6.60 7.85
CA VAL A 60 -19.52 -6.01 7.78
C VAL A 60 -19.57 -4.65 7.07
N ALA A 61 -20.29 -4.53 5.96
CA ALA A 61 -20.44 -3.28 5.24
C ALA A 61 -21.16 -2.20 6.10
N ASP A 62 -22.23 -2.58 6.80
CA ASP A 62 -22.98 -1.68 7.68
C ASP A 62 -22.12 -1.20 8.87
N ALA A 63 -21.37 -2.11 9.49
CA ALA A 63 -20.44 -1.79 10.57
C ALA A 63 -19.33 -0.86 10.08
N MET A 64 -18.74 -1.14 8.91
CA MET A 64 -17.72 -0.29 8.29
C MET A 64 -18.27 1.11 8.01
N ALA A 65 -19.48 1.22 7.48
CA ALA A 65 -20.12 2.51 7.25
C ALA A 65 -20.40 3.27 8.55
N ALA A 66 -20.73 2.57 9.65
CA ALA A 66 -20.88 3.20 10.97
C ALA A 66 -19.55 3.74 11.51
N GLU A 67 -18.48 2.96 11.41
CA GLU A 67 -17.13 3.38 11.80
C GLU A 67 -16.63 4.57 10.97
N MET A 68 -16.89 4.57 9.65
CA MET A 68 -16.57 5.72 8.79
C MET A 68 -17.26 7.01 9.26
N ARG A 69 -18.57 6.94 9.56
CA ARG A 69 -19.32 8.10 10.08
C ARG A 69 -18.77 8.55 11.44
N ALA A 70 -18.44 7.63 12.33
CA ALA A 70 -17.89 7.95 13.64
C ALA A 70 -16.50 8.61 13.52
N GLY A 71 -15.63 8.11 12.63
CA GLY A 71 -14.32 8.68 12.36
C GLY A 71 -14.35 10.06 11.70
N LEU A 72 -15.41 10.40 10.95
CA LEU A 72 -15.64 11.74 10.40
C LEU A 72 -16.30 12.70 11.40
N ALA A 73 -17.04 12.17 12.39
CA ALA A 73 -17.75 12.99 13.38
C ALA A 73 -16.78 13.67 14.36
N ALA A 74 -15.73 12.98 14.80
CA ALA A 74 -14.73 13.52 15.72
C ALA A 74 -13.35 12.86 15.53
N GLU A 75 -12.29 13.61 15.85
CA GLU A 75 -10.94 13.03 15.94
C GLU A 75 -10.89 11.94 17.02
N GLY A 76 -10.47 10.73 16.63
CA GLY A 76 -10.49 9.57 17.52
C GLY A 76 -11.88 8.98 17.79
N GLY A 77 -12.90 9.35 17.02
CA GLY A 77 -14.27 8.81 17.16
C GLY A 77 -14.43 7.36 16.71
N SER A 78 -13.46 6.80 16.01
CA SER A 78 -13.42 5.43 15.49
C SER A 78 -11.97 4.96 15.36
N ASP A 79 -11.77 3.65 15.30
CA ASP A 79 -10.49 3.04 14.89
C ASP A 79 -10.14 3.37 13.42
N LEU A 80 -11.14 3.74 12.60
CA LEU A 80 -10.95 4.36 11.29
C LEU A 80 -10.67 5.85 11.48
N GLN A 81 -9.43 6.26 11.25
CA GLN A 81 -9.00 7.65 11.45
C GLN A 81 -9.70 8.66 10.52
N MET A 82 -10.17 8.22 9.35
CA MET A 82 -10.88 9.05 8.37
C MET A 82 -10.19 10.41 8.14
N LEU A 83 -8.94 10.38 7.69
CA LEU A 83 -8.09 11.55 7.53
C LEU A 83 -8.54 12.40 6.33
N VAL A 84 -8.51 13.71 6.51
CA VAL A 84 -8.77 14.69 5.46
C VAL A 84 -7.47 15.01 4.72
N THR A 85 -7.48 14.95 3.39
CA THR A 85 -6.26 14.91 2.56
C THR A 85 -5.87 16.26 1.93
N TYR A 86 -6.59 17.34 2.27
CA TYR A 86 -6.36 18.70 1.78
C TYR A 86 -6.33 18.85 0.24
N VAL A 87 -6.83 17.85 -0.49
CA VAL A 87 -6.98 17.90 -1.95
C VAL A 87 -8.20 18.74 -2.29
N ASP A 88 -7.97 19.97 -2.77
CA ASP A 88 -9.03 20.93 -3.08
C ASP A 88 -9.87 20.56 -4.31
N SER A 89 -9.24 19.89 -5.28
CA SER A 89 -9.89 19.45 -6.52
C SER A 89 -9.17 18.24 -7.10
N LEU A 90 -9.92 17.21 -7.45
CA LEU A 90 -9.40 16.08 -8.22
C LEU A 90 -9.25 16.43 -9.70
N PRO A 91 -8.42 15.68 -10.45
CA PRO A 91 -8.18 15.97 -11.85
C PRO A 91 -9.46 15.93 -12.70
N SER A 92 -9.54 16.91 -13.60
CA SER A 92 -10.63 17.15 -14.56
C SER A 92 -10.39 16.50 -15.93
N GLY A 93 -9.21 15.92 -16.16
CA GLY A 93 -8.80 15.41 -17.47
C GLY A 93 -8.38 16.51 -18.46
N GLY A 94 -8.61 17.79 -18.11
CA GLY A 94 -8.26 18.95 -18.93
C GLY A 94 -6.85 19.49 -18.70
N GLU A 95 -6.12 18.92 -17.74
CA GLU A 95 -4.78 19.36 -17.34
C GLU A 95 -3.79 19.26 -18.51
N LYS A 96 -2.91 20.25 -18.62
CA LYS A 96 -1.86 20.33 -19.62
C LYS A 96 -0.55 20.73 -18.96
N GLY A 97 0.56 20.21 -19.47
CA GLY A 97 1.91 20.56 -18.99
C GLY A 97 2.71 19.34 -18.55
N MET A 98 3.91 19.61 -18.05
CA MET A 98 4.84 18.60 -17.55
C MET A 98 4.79 18.59 -16.01
N PHE A 99 4.57 17.42 -15.43
CA PHE A 99 4.48 17.23 -13.98
C PHE A 99 5.41 16.12 -13.54
N TYR A 100 6.00 16.26 -12.35
CA TYR A 100 6.85 15.25 -11.74
C TYR A 100 6.12 14.61 -10.57
N ALA A 101 6.41 13.34 -10.32
CA ALA A 101 6.02 12.71 -9.07
C ALA A 101 7.15 11.83 -8.51
N LEU A 102 7.17 11.77 -7.19
CA LEU A 102 8.05 10.94 -6.39
C LEU A 102 7.17 10.03 -5.54
N ASP A 103 7.32 8.72 -5.67
CA ASP A 103 6.62 7.72 -4.85
C ASP A 103 7.63 7.02 -3.95
N LEU A 104 7.60 7.38 -2.67
CA LEU A 104 8.43 6.80 -1.62
C LEU A 104 7.53 6.01 -0.66
N GLY A 105 7.57 4.69 -0.78
CA GLY A 105 6.64 3.82 -0.05
C GLY A 105 7.18 2.47 0.40
N GLY A 106 8.47 2.17 0.22
CA GLY A 106 9.08 0.89 0.61
C GLY A 106 10.58 0.88 0.38
N THR A 107 11.15 -0.31 0.15
CA THR A 107 12.60 -0.50 -0.13
C THR A 107 13.02 0.04 -1.50
N ASN A 108 12.05 0.35 -2.36
CA ASN A 108 12.26 1.06 -3.61
C ASN A 108 11.40 2.33 -3.59
N PHE A 109 11.89 3.38 -4.23
CA PHE A 109 11.07 4.53 -4.60
C PHE A 109 11.05 4.67 -6.12
N ARG A 110 10.10 5.46 -6.62
CA ARG A 110 9.97 5.73 -8.04
C ARG A 110 9.96 7.23 -8.27
N VAL A 111 10.71 7.67 -9.27
CA VAL A 111 10.57 9.01 -9.85
C VAL A 111 9.85 8.86 -11.18
N LEU A 112 8.97 9.79 -11.49
CA LEU A 112 8.27 9.82 -12.77
C LEU A 112 8.05 11.24 -13.25
N ARG A 113 7.96 11.39 -14.57
CA ARG A 113 7.47 12.61 -15.23
C ARG A 113 6.33 12.24 -16.17
N VAL A 114 5.34 13.09 -16.25
CA VAL A 114 4.18 12.92 -17.11
C VAL A 114 3.87 14.21 -17.86
N GLN A 115 3.72 14.09 -19.17
CA GLN A 115 3.28 15.18 -20.03
C GLN A 115 1.79 15.02 -20.30
N LEU A 116 0.99 15.94 -19.78
CA LEU A 116 -0.46 15.97 -19.97
C LEU A 116 -0.84 16.88 -21.14
N GLY A 117 -1.77 16.42 -21.96
CA GLY A 117 -2.22 17.07 -23.19
C GLY A 117 -3.68 17.53 -23.16
N GLY A 118 -4.33 17.51 -22.00
CA GLY A 118 -5.75 17.82 -21.84
C GLY A 118 -6.70 16.71 -22.31
N LYS A 119 -7.99 17.05 -22.46
CA LYS A 119 -9.07 16.05 -22.63
C LYS A 119 -8.92 15.12 -23.82
N GLU A 120 -8.38 15.63 -24.92
CA GLU A 120 -8.24 14.88 -26.17
C GLU A 120 -6.99 13.99 -26.16
N ARG A 121 -5.83 14.58 -25.84
CA ARG A 121 -4.54 13.89 -25.91
C ARG A 121 -4.20 13.08 -24.66
N ARG A 122 -4.86 13.35 -23.53
CA ARG A 122 -4.64 12.71 -22.23
C ARG A 122 -3.15 12.69 -21.85
N ILE A 123 -2.56 11.51 -21.61
CA ILE A 123 -1.13 11.36 -21.35
C ILE A 123 -0.39 11.31 -22.69
N ILE A 124 0.42 12.32 -22.98
CA ILE A 124 1.25 12.40 -24.19
C ILE A 124 2.49 11.53 -24.04
N LYS A 125 3.17 11.64 -22.89
CA LYS A 125 4.41 10.95 -22.59
C LYS A 125 4.50 10.69 -21.10
N GLN A 126 5.06 9.54 -20.74
CA GLN A 126 5.31 9.17 -19.36
C GLN A 126 6.63 8.42 -19.29
N ASP A 127 7.53 8.89 -18.45
CA ASP A 127 8.78 8.20 -18.12
C ASP A 127 8.82 7.94 -16.61
N SER A 128 9.36 6.80 -16.20
CA SER A 128 9.52 6.47 -14.79
C SER A 128 10.75 5.61 -14.55
N GLU A 129 11.40 5.84 -13.42
CA GLU A 129 12.58 5.09 -12.97
C GLU A 129 12.35 4.60 -11.54
N GLY A 130 12.54 3.30 -11.33
CA GLY A 130 12.49 2.67 -10.01
C GLY A 130 13.89 2.54 -9.44
N ILE A 131 14.08 3.01 -8.20
CA ILE A 131 15.40 3.11 -7.57
C ILE A 131 15.35 2.38 -6.23
N SER A 132 16.26 1.43 -6.05
CA SER A 132 16.40 0.69 -4.79
C SER A 132 17.09 1.57 -3.76
N ILE A 133 16.52 1.62 -2.56
CA ILE A 133 17.10 2.33 -1.41
C ILE A 133 18.12 1.38 -0.76
N PRO A 134 19.41 1.78 -0.67
CA PRO A 134 20.38 1.06 0.12
C PRO A 134 19.88 0.85 1.55
N GLN A 135 19.93 -0.39 2.04
CA GLN A 135 19.31 -0.76 3.32
C GLN A 135 19.80 0.09 4.51
N HIS A 136 21.06 0.51 4.52
CA HIS A 136 21.61 1.36 5.58
C HIS A 136 20.93 2.74 5.66
N LEU A 137 20.42 3.27 4.54
CA LEU A 137 19.71 4.56 4.50
C LEU A 137 18.31 4.49 5.12
N MET A 138 17.76 3.29 5.31
CA MET A 138 16.45 3.12 5.96
C MET A 138 16.51 3.35 7.47
N SER A 139 17.71 3.36 8.06
CA SER A 139 17.93 3.52 9.50
C SER A 139 19.08 4.49 9.82
N SER A 140 19.47 5.34 8.87
CA SER A 140 20.51 6.35 9.08
C SER A 140 19.89 7.70 9.46
N SER A 141 20.35 8.82 8.91
CA SER A 141 19.75 10.13 9.07
C SER A 141 18.70 10.46 8.01
N SER A 142 17.76 11.34 8.35
CA SER A 142 16.80 11.95 7.44
C SER A 142 17.51 12.67 6.30
N HIS A 143 18.58 13.41 6.62
CA HIS A 143 19.39 14.11 5.63
C HIS A 143 19.94 13.16 4.56
N GLU A 144 20.57 12.05 4.93
CA GLU A 144 21.12 11.09 3.96
C GLU A 144 20.05 10.43 3.09
N LEU A 145 18.90 10.07 3.66
CA LEU A 145 17.78 9.50 2.89
C LEU A 145 17.25 10.51 1.87
N PHE A 146 16.94 11.73 2.29
CA PHE A 146 16.38 12.75 1.40
C PHE A 146 17.39 13.28 0.40
N ASP A 147 18.68 13.37 0.76
CA ASP A 147 19.76 13.71 -0.18
C ASP A 147 19.92 12.65 -1.27
N PHE A 148 19.89 11.35 -0.90
CA PHE A 148 19.89 10.25 -1.87
C PHE A 148 18.71 10.34 -2.86
N VAL A 149 17.51 10.64 -2.35
CA VAL A 149 16.31 10.84 -3.17
C VAL A 149 16.46 12.08 -4.07
N ALA A 150 17.00 13.19 -3.56
CA ALA A 150 17.20 14.41 -4.33
C ALA A 150 18.26 14.24 -5.45
N VAL A 151 19.36 13.53 -5.18
CA VAL A 151 20.38 13.17 -6.19
C VAL A 151 19.77 12.35 -7.31
N ALA A 152 18.96 11.34 -6.97
CA ALA A 152 18.24 10.54 -7.94
C ALA A 152 17.27 11.39 -8.79
N LEU A 153 16.52 12.29 -8.15
CA LEU A 153 15.60 13.18 -8.82
C LEU A 153 16.32 14.16 -9.77
N ALA A 154 17.46 14.71 -9.36
CA ALA A 154 18.29 15.56 -10.18
C ALA A 154 18.83 14.83 -11.43
N LYS A 155 19.29 13.58 -11.27
CA LYS A 155 19.70 12.74 -12.41
C LYS A 155 18.55 12.46 -13.36
N PHE A 156 17.37 12.16 -12.83
CA PHE A 156 16.18 11.91 -13.63
C PHE A 156 15.73 13.16 -14.41
N VAL A 157 15.78 14.34 -13.78
CA VAL A 157 15.55 15.63 -14.45
C VAL A 157 16.60 15.91 -15.53
N ALA A 158 17.87 15.62 -15.27
CA ALA A 158 18.93 15.79 -16.27
C ALA A 158 18.76 14.87 -17.51
N SER A 159 17.96 13.79 -17.40
CA SER A 159 17.60 12.90 -18.51
C SER A 159 16.43 13.41 -19.37
N GLU A 160 16.00 14.65 -19.16
CA GLU A 160 14.99 15.31 -19.99
C GLU A 160 15.43 15.38 -21.45
N GLY A 161 14.56 14.94 -22.36
CA GLY A 161 14.77 15.12 -23.79
C GLY A 161 14.37 16.53 -24.23
N GLU A 162 14.72 16.89 -25.47
CA GLU A 162 14.36 18.18 -26.08
C GLU A 162 12.84 18.44 -26.14
N ASP A 163 11.96 17.45 -25.94
CA ASP A 163 10.51 17.69 -25.89
C ASP A 163 10.00 18.12 -24.49
N CYS A 164 10.89 18.14 -23.48
CA CYS A 164 10.56 18.40 -22.07
C CYS A 164 10.76 19.88 -21.70
N HIS A 165 10.43 20.82 -22.61
CA HIS A 165 10.58 22.24 -22.33
C HIS A 165 9.52 22.73 -21.34
N LEU A 166 9.99 23.22 -20.20
CA LEU A 166 9.18 24.08 -19.34
C LEU A 166 9.27 25.51 -19.85
N PRO A 167 8.19 26.30 -19.78
CA PRO A 167 8.27 27.72 -20.11
C PRO A 167 9.33 28.40 -19.23
N GLU A 168 10.10 29.30 -19.82
CA GLU A 168 11.17 30.03 -19.12
C GLU A 168 10.62 30.74 -17.86
N GLY A 169 11.30 30.56 -16.73
CA GLY A 169 10.85 31.07 -15.42
C GLY A 169 9.80 30.21 -14.71
N THR A 170 9.44 29.03 -15.25
CA THR A 170 8.53 28.09 -14.58
C THR A 170 9.31 27.04 -13.80
N GLN A 171 9.09 27.00 -12.49
CA GLN A 171 9.66 25.99 -11.60
C GLN A 171 8.96 24.63 -11.79
N ARG A 172 9.71 23.52 -11.71
CA ARG A 172 9.12 22.16 -11.79
C ARG A 172 8.21 21.88 -10.60
N GLU A 173 7.02 21.37 -10.86
CA GLU A 173 6.08 20.95 -9.82
C GLU A 173 6.22 19.46 -9.53
N LEU A 174 6.38 19.11 -8.24
CA LEU A 174 6.53 17.74 -7.77
C LEU A 174 5.37 17.33 -6.87
N GLY A 175 4.66 16.28 -7.28
CA GLY A 175 3.76 15.52 -6.41
C GLY A 175 4.56 14.49 -5.59
N PHE A 176 4.59 14.65 -4.28
CA PHE A 176 5.28 13.74 -3.37
C PHE A 176 4.30 12.74 -2.77
N THR A 177 4.30 11.51 -3.30
CA THR A 177 3.60 10.39 -2.70
C THR A 177 4.47 9.77 -1.60
N PHE A 178 4.00 9.86 -0.35
CA PHE A 178 4.74 9.39 0.82
C PHE A 178 3.90 8.40 1.61
N SER A 179 4.17 7.11 1.42
CA SER A 179 3.29 6.01 1.86
C SER A 179 3.62 5.52 3.26
N PHE A 180 3.72 6.48 4.19
CA PHE A 180 3.90 6.29 5.63
C PHE A 180 2.85 7.11 6.40
N PRO A 181 2.56 6.75 7.66
CA PRO A 181 1.63 7.51 8.50
C PRO A 181 2.08 8.97 8.67
N VAL A 182 1.33 9.91 8.08
CA VAL A 182 1.58 11.35 8.16
C VAL A 182 0.34 12.08 8.67
N LYS A 183 0.56 13.03 9.58
CA LYS A 183 -0.45 14.03 9.94
C LYS A 183 -0.29 15.21 8.99
N GLN A 184 -1.09 15.21 7.93
CA GLN A 184 -1.09 16.28 6.93
C GLN A 184 -1.63 17.58 7.55
N LYS A 185 -0.98 18.71 7.25
CA LYS A 185 -1.35 20.05 7.77
C LYS A 185 -1.85 20.98 6.67
N SER A 186 -1.42 20.74 5.43
CA SER A 186 -1.89 21.41 4.22
C SER A 186 -1.65 20.50 3.01
N LEU A 187 -2.04 20.94 1.81
CA LEU A 187 -1.75 20.21 0.57
C LEU A 187 -0.26 19.91 0.41
N ALA A 188 0.63 20.81 0.84
CA ALA A 188 2.09 20.70 0.67
C ALA A 188 2.85 20.68 2.00
N SER A 189 2.27 20.14 3.08
CA SER A 189 2.97 19.93 4.35
C SER A 189 2.37 18.82 5.19
N GLY A 190 3.22 18.06 5.87
CA GLY A 190 2.75 16.97 6.73
C GLY A 190 3.83 16.41 7.62
N THR A 191 3.49 16.18 8.88
CA THR A 191 4.44 15.65 9.87
C THR A 191 4.37 14.14 9.96
N LEU A 192 5.51 13.47 9.86
CA LEU A 192 5.60 12.02 10.04
C LEU A 192 5.12 11.64 11.45
N ILE A 193 4.22 10.67 11.56
CA ILE A 193 3.72 10.17 12.84
C ILE A 193 4.62 9.03 13.35
N LYS A 194 4.92 8.07 12.48
CA LYS A 194 5.80 6.95 12.77
C LYS A 194 6.29 6.30 11.48
N TRP A 195 7.47 5.71 11.53
CA TRP A 195 7.94 4.86 10.45
C TRP A 195 7.25 3.49 10.45
N THR A 196 7.24 2.86 9.28
CA THR A 196 6.78 1.49 9.06
C THR A 196 7.71 0.83 8.03
N LYS A 197 7.45 -0.42 7.63
CA LYS A 197 8.15 -1.08 6.50
C LYS A 197 9.68 -1.08 6.66
N SER A 198 10.15 -1.34 7.88
CA SER A 198 11.57 -1.42 8.26
C SER A 198 12.35 -0.10 8.22
N PHE A 199 11.70 1.05 8.00
CA PHE A 199 12.33 2.35 8.23
C PHE A 199 12.42 2.64 9.73
N ALA A 200 13.51 3.26 10.16
CA ALA A 200 13.80 3.59 11.55
C ALA A 200 14.71 4.83 11.63
N ILE A 201 14.18 6.00 11.24
CA ILE A 201 14.88 7.28 11.30
C ILE A 201 14.20 8.15 12.36
N ASP A 202 14.57 7.97 13.62
CA ASP A 202 13.88 8.57 14.78
C ASP A 202 13.80 10.10 14.70
N GLU A 203 14.85 10.74 14.21
CA GLU A 203 14.91 12.20 14.07
C GLU A 203 13.89 12.78 13.09
N MET A 204 13.27 11.97 12.23
CA MET A 204 12.25 12.42 11.28
C MET A 204 10.85 12.41 11.89
N VAL A 205 10.64 11.66 12.97
CA VAL A 205 9.34 11.55 13.62
C VAL A 205 8.92 12.91 14.19
N GLY A 206 7.72 13.37 13.84
CA GLY A 206 7.21 14.69 14.21
C GLY A 206 7.67 15.85 13.31
N LYS A 207 8.58 15.63 12.35
CA LYS A 207 9.06 16.65 11.41
C LYS A 207 8.29 16.65 10.10
N ASP A 208 8.32 17.78 9.39
CA ASP A 208 7.64 17.95 8.11
C ASP A 208 8.44 17.33 6.96
N VAL A 209 7.89 16.26 6.36
CA VAL A 209 8.55 15.51 5.27
C VAL A 209 8.73 16.33 4.00
N VAL A 210 7.85 17.32 3.78
CA VAL A 210 7.92 18.19 2.59
C VAL A 210 9.04 19.22 2.76
N ALA A 211 9.22 19.73 3.98
CA ALA A 211 10.29 20.67 4.28
C ALA A 211 11.67 20.03 4.07
N GLU A 212 11.87 18.82 4.58
CA GLU A 212 13.12 18.05 4.44
C GLU A 212 13.42 17.73 2.97
N LEU A 213 12.44 17.23 2.21
CA LEU A 213 12.65 16.95 0.78
C LEU A 213 12.97 18.23 0.00
N ASN A 214 12.26 19.34 0.25
CA ASN A 214 12.57 20.61 -0.42
C ASN A 214 13.97 21.14 -0.05
N MET A 215 14.46 20.90 1.17
CA MET A 215 15.83 21.24 1.55
C MET A 215 16.85 20.44 0.74
N ALA A 216 16.65 19.12 0.61
CA ALA A 216 17.51 18.27 -0.19
C ALA A 216 17.44 18.59 -1.70
N ILE A 217 16.27 18.92 -2.25
CA ILE A 217 16.14 19.38 -3.64
C ILE A 217 16.96 20.66 -3.88
N ARG A 218 16.89 21.61 -2.93
CA ARG A 218 17.65 22.87 -3.02
C ARG A 218 19.16 22.67 -2.89
N SER A 219 19.63 21.76 -2.04
CA SER A 219 21.07 21.47 -1.91
C SER A 219 21.66 20.89 -3.21
N GLN A 220 20.84 20.18 -3.99
CA GLN A 220 21.20 19.67 -5.31
C GLN A 220 21.09 20.72 -6.44
N GLY A 221 20.70 21.96 -6.13
CA GLY A 221 20.55 23.03 -7.11
C GLY A 221 19.42 22.82 -8.13
N LEU A 222 18.46 21.95 -7.80
CA LEU A 222 17.35 21.60 -8.69
C LEU A 222 16.21 22.63 -8.56
N ASP A 223 15.84 23.27 -9.66
CA ASP A 223 14.69 24.19 -9.70
C ASP A 223 13.35 23.43 -9.75
N MET A 224 12.94 22.94 -8.57
CA MET A 224 11.75 22.15 -8.36
C MET A 224 11.16 22.43 -6.98
N LYS A 225 9.83 22.32 -6.86
CA LYS A 225 9.12 22.48 -5.60
C LYS A 225 8.07 21.40 -5.42
N VAL A 226 7.99 20.86 -4.20
CA VAL A 226 6.88 20.00 -3.80
C VAL A 226 5.61 20.84 -3.71
N THR A 227 4.63 20.56 -4.56
CA THR A 227 3.33 21.27 -4.60
C THR A 227 2.21 20.49 -3.94
N ALA A 228 2.37 19.17 -3.81
CA ALA A 228 1.41 18.32 -3.11
C ALA A 228 2.13 17.17 -2.40
N LEU A 229 1.78 16.95 -1.14
CA LEU A 229 2.02 15.73 -0.39
C LEU A 229 0.77 14.86 -0.49
N VAL A 230 0.93 13.65 -0.97
CA VAL A 230 -0.18 12.76 -1.29
C VAL A 230 0.07 11.39 -0.68
N ASN A 231 -0.98 10.72 -0.22
CA ASN A 231 -0.91 9.30 0.10
C ASN A 231 -1.09 8.46 -1.18
N ASP A 232 -0.43 7.31 -1.29
CA ASP A 232 -0.54 6.38 -2.45
C ASP A 232 -1.97 6.11 -2.91
N THR A 233 -2.88 5.92 -1.97
CA THR A 233 -4.28 5.61 -2.24
C THR A 233 -5.03 6.83 -2.76
N VAL A 234 -4.70 8.03 -2.27
CA VAL A 234 -5.22 9.31 -2.78
C VAL A 234 -4.69 9.57 -4.19
N GLY A 235 -3.41 9.30 -4.44
CA GLY A 235 -2.81 9.38 -5.77
C GLY A 235 -3.47 8.40 -6.75
N THR A 236 -3.78 7.20 -6.29
CA THR A 236 -4.52 6.19 -7.07
C THR A 236 -5.93 6.68 -7.43
N LEU A 237 -6.64 7.30 -6.47
CA LEU A 237 -7.94 7.92 -6.71
C LEU A 237 -7.84 9.04 -7.76
N ALA A 238 -6.85 9.93 -7.63
CA ALA A 238 -6.63 11.05 -8.54
C ALA A 238 -6.30 10.57 -9.97
N ALA A 239 -5.42 9.56 -10.10
CA ALA A 239 -5.09 8.97 -11.39
C ALA A 239 -6.30 8.27 -12.03
N GLY A 240 -7.08 7.52 -11.24
CA GLY A 240 -8.33 6.92 -11.70
C GLY A 240 -9.33 7.98 -12.17
N ARG A 241 -9.51 9.05 -11.39
CA ARG A 241 -10.39 10.18 -11.71
C ARG A 241 -9.98 10.93 -12.98
N TYR A 242 -8.68 11.06 -13.22
CA TYR A 242 -8.15 11.66 -14.44
C TYR A 242 -8.60 10.90 -15.69
N VAL A 243 -8.64 9.56 -15.62
CA VAL A 243 -9.07 8.70 -16.73
C VAL A 243 -10.59 8.61 -16.81
N ASN A 244 -11.25 8.42 -15.66
CA ASN A 244 -12.70 8.21 -15.56
C ASN A 244 -13.34 9.12 -14.49
N HIS A 245 -14.24 9.99 -14.93
CA HIS A 245 -15.03 10.87 -14.05
C HIS A 245 -16.15 10.17 -13.27
N ASP A 246 -16.27 8.85 -13.34
CA ASP A 246 -17.14 8.06 -12.46
C ASP A 246 -16.36 7.40 -11.31
N THR A 247 -15.03 7.53 -11.28
CA THR A 247 -14.21 7.04 -10.15
C THR A 247 -14.50 7.87 -8.90
N ILE A 248 -15.03 7.20 -7.86
CA ILE A 248 -15.37 7.80 -6.55
C ILE A 248 -14.54 7.26 -5.39
N ALA A 249 -13.87 6.12 -5.58
CA ALA A 249 -13.06 5.47 -4.56
C ALA A 249 -11.86 4.77 -5.19
N ALA A 250 -10.80 4.61 -4.39
CA ALA A 250 -9.64 3.81 -4.68
C ALA A 250 -9.33 2.92 -3.49
N VAL A 251 -8.89 1.70 -3.76
CA VAL A 251 -8.53 0.71 -2.74
C VAL A 251 -7.19 0.12 -3.13
N ILE A 252 -6.25 0.10 -2.18
CA ILE A 252 -4.99 -0.63 -2.29
C ILE A 252 -5.17 -1.97 -1.59
N LEU A 253 -4.91 -3.07 -2.29
CA LEU A 253 -4.91 -4.43 -1.74
C LEU A 253 -3.55 -5.07 -2.04
N GLY A 254 -2.58 -4.90 -1.14
CA GLY A 254 -1.22 -5.42 -1.28
C GLY A 254 -0.63 -5.84 0.06
N THR A 255 0.66 -5.56 0.28
CA THR A 255 1.32 -5.79 1.58
C THR A 255 0.61 -5.05 2.72
N GLY A 256 0.04 -3.88 2.41
CA GLY A 256 -0.95 -3.21 3.24
C GLY A 256 -2.28 -3.09 2.48
N SER A 257 -3.34 -2.78 3.22
CA SER A 257 -4.63 -2.42 2.66
C SER A 257 -5.00 -1.01 3.11
N ASN A 258 -5.48 -0.17 2.20
CA ASN A 258 -5.93 1.21 2.46
C ASN A 258 -7.04 1.56 1.46
N ALA A 259 -7.84 2.58 1.77
CA ALA A 259 -8.79 3.12 0.81
C ALA A 259 -8.96 4.64 0.95
N ALA A 260 -9.28 5.28 -0.17
CA ALA A 260 -9.59 6.69 -0.26
C ALA A 260 -10.85 6.86 -1.12
N TYR A 261 -11.67 7.83 -0.79
CA TYR A 261 -12.91 8.10 -1.51
C TYR A 261 -13.28 9.59 -1.44
N ILE A 262 -14.24 9.97 -2.28
CA ILE A 262 -14.77 11.32 -2.35
C ILE A 262 -16.00 11.40 -1.44
N ASP A 263 -15.96 12.28 -0.45
CA ASP A 263 -17.09 12.62 0.41
C ASP A 263 -17.53 14.07 0.18
N HIS A 264 -18.70 14.43 0.69
CA HIS A 264 -19.18 15.80 0.70
C HIS A 264 -18.56 16.54 1.89
N ALA A 265 -17.92 17.69 1.62
CA ALA A 265 -17.14 18.40 2.63
C ALA A 265 -18.00 18.95 3.79
N ASP A 266 -19.27 19.24 3.54
CA ASP A 266 -20.27 19.65 4.53
C ASP A 266 -20.80 18.48 5.39
N ALA A 267 -20.57 17.24 4.96
CA ALA A 267 -20.92 16.02 5.69
C ALA A 267 -19.80 15.54 6.64
N ILE A 268 -18.75 16.34 6.86
CA ILE A 268 -17.61 16.01 7.73
C ILE A 268 -17.60 16.91 8.98
N PRO A 269 -18.27 16.51 10.08
CA PRO A 269 -18.40 17.36 11.27
C PRO A 269 -17.07 17.76 11.92
N LYS A 270 -16.04 16.92 11.86
CA LYS A 270 -14.74 17.25 12.44
C LYS A 270 -13.95 18.28 11.63
N TRP A 271 -14.34 18.55 10.38
CA TRP A 271 -13.67 19.52 9.53
C TRP A 271 -14.19 20.93 9.79
N HIS A 272 -13.29 21.80 10.23
CA HIS A 272 -13.60 23.21 10.54
C HIS A 272 -12.86 24.19 9.61
N GLY A 273 -12.16 23.67 8.60
CA GLY A 273 -11.42 24.48 7.65
C GLY A 273 -12.30 25.04 6.53
N SER A 274 -11.67 25.75 5.59
CA SER A 274 -12.38 26.23 4.40
C SER A 274 -12.85 25.05 3.55
N LEU A 275 -14.04 25.16 2.95
CA LEU A 275 -14.54 24.13 2.06
C LEU A 275 -13.76 24.13 0.73
N PRO A 276 -13.46 22.93 0.17
CA PRO A 276 -12.92 22.82 -1.18
C PRO A 276 -13.84 23.49 -2.21
N LYS A 277 -13.26 24.05 -3.27
CA LYS A 277 -14.03 24.74 -4.33
C LYS A 277 -15.09 23.86 -4.98
N SER A 278 -14.86 22.55 -5.01
CA SER A 278 -15.77 21.56 -5.59
C SER A 278 -16.92 21.17 -4.66
N GLY A 279 -16.87 21.53 -3.38
CA GLY A 279 -17.74 20.98 -2.33
C GLY A 279 -17.40 19.54 -1.93
N ASN A 280 -16.47 18.90 -2.63
CA ASN A 280 -16.05 17.52 -2.39
C ASN A 280 -14.72 17.49 -1.65
N MET A 281 -14.61 16.60 -0.68
CA MET A 281 -13.38 16.35 0.07
C MET A 281 -12.91 14.92 -0.20
N VAL A 282 -11.61 14.76 -0.44
CA VAL A 282 -11.02 13.42 -0.49
C VAL A 282 -10.69 12.96 0.92
N CYS A 283 -11.34 11.88 1.33
CA CYS A 283 -11.14 11.22 2.61
C CYS A 283 -10.28 9.98 2.41
N PHE A 284 -9.34 9.77 3.32
CA PHE A 284 -8.46 8.62 3.35
C PHE A 284 -8.66 7.86 4.66
N PHE A 285 -8.73 6.53 4.59
CA PHE A 285 -8.64 5.71 5.80
C PHE A 285 -7.58 4.63 5.63
N SER A 286 -6.83 4.44 6.71
CA SER A 286 -5.99 3.26 6.89
C SER A 286 -6.67 2.35 7.90
N PRO A 287 -7.02 1.11 7.51
CA PRO A 287 -7.61 0.16 8.42
C PRO A 287 -6.58 -0.28 9.47
N TYR A 288 -6.68 0.26 10.68
CA TYR A 288 -6.31 -0.49 11.90
C TYR A 288 -7.35 -1.57 12.23
N PHE A 289 -8.48 -1.56 11.52
CA PHE A 289 -9.63 -2.44 11.74
C PHE A 289 -9.27 -3.93 11.77
N CYS A 290 -8.24 -4.35 11.05
CA CYS A 290 -7.86 -5.78 11.01
C CYS A 290 -6.95 -6.23 12.17
N SER A 291 -6.38 -5.31 12.97
CA SER A 291 -5.57 -5.69 14.14
C SER A 291 -6.40 -5.96 15.40
N SER A 292 -7.68 -5.59 15.41
CA SER A 292 -8.57 -5.72 16.59
C SER A 292 -9.55 -6.90 16.51
N VAL A 293 -9.60 -7.63 15.39
CA VAL A 293 -10.61 -8.68 15.10
C VAL A 293 -9.99 -10.04 14.77
N CYS A 294 -8.70 -10.26 15.10
CA CYS A 294 -8.05 -11.57 14.99
C CYS A 294 -7.46 -12.01 16.33
#